data_AF-A0A8T6SCW2-F1
#
_entry.id   AF-A0A8T6SCW2-F1
#
_cell.length_a   1.000
_cell.length_b   1.000
_cell.length_c   1.000
_cell.angle_alpha   90.00
_cell.angle_beta   90.00
_cell.angle_gamma   90.00
#
_symmetry.space_group_name_H-M   'P 1'
#
loop_
_entity.id
_entity.type
_entity.pdbx_description
1 polymer ?
#
loop_
_entity_poly.entity_id
_entity_poly.type
_entity_poly.pdbx_seq_one_letter_code
_entity_poly.pdbx_strand_id
1 'polypeptide(L)' 'HWACGKCSFCLEEKENLCPEARWTGKDVHGGYAQYAVVSEDYAHPIPRIFTDEEAAPLLCAGVIGYRALKLTGLKD' A
#
# COMPACT_ATOMS: atom_id res chain seq x y z
N HIS A 1 -3.96 1.60 -6.65
CA HIS A 1 -5.17 1.04 -7.33
C HIS A 1 -6.47 1.73 -6.91
N TRP A 2 -6.37 2.98 -6.47
CA TRP A 2 -7.47 3.93 -6.29
C TRP A 2 -8.20 3.84 -4.95
N ALA A 3 -8.19 4.97 -4.25
CA ALA A 3 -9.17 5.36 -3.25
C ALA A 3 -9.93 6.58 -3.77
N CYS A 4 -11.12 6.85 -3.20
CA CYS A 4 -12.00 7.86 -3.78
C CYS A 4 -11.56 9.33 -3.61
N GLY A 5 -10.58 9.59 -2.73
CA GLY A 5 -10.04 10.93 -2.46
C GLY A 5 -11.02 11.91 -1.80
N LYS A 6 -12.28 11.52 -1.56
CA LYS A 6 -13.36 12.43 -1.15
C LYS A 6 -14.17 12.00 0.07
N CYS A 7 -14.02 10.76 0.56
CA CYS A 7 -14.68 10.34 1.79
C CYS A 7 -13.92 10.83 3.03
N SER A 8 -14.57 10.80 4.21
CA SER A 8 -13.95 11.23 5.47
C SER A 8 -12.59 10.59 5.72
N PHE A 9 -12.47 9.27 5.49
CA PHE A 9 -11.19 8.58 5.64
C PHE A 9 -10.11 9.09 4.69
N CYS A 10 -10.43 9.34 3.42
CA CYS A 10 -9.45 9.89 2.47
C CYS A 10 -9.04 11.32 2.86
N LEU A 11 -9.98 12.15 3.28
CA LEU A 11 -9.70 13.53 3.73
C LEU A 11 -8.89 13.59 5.03
N GLU A 12 -8.90 12.51 5.82
CA GLU A 12 -8.06 12.33 7.01
C GLU A 12 -6.74 11.56 6.74
N GLU A 13 -6.33 11.41 5.47
CA GLU A 13 -5.13 10.66 5.06
C GLU A 13 -5.14 9.17 5.50
N LYS A 14 -6.33 8.62 5.71
CA LYS A 14 -6.60 7.21 6.02
C LYS A 14 -7.25 6.50 4.84
N GLU A 15 -6.77 6.78 3.63
CA GLU A 15 -7.31 6.21 2.39
C GLU A 15 -7.35 4.68 2.39
N ASN A 16 -6.53 4.03 3.22
CA ASN A 16 -6.57 2.58 3.45
C ASN A 16 -7.88 2.07 4.07
N LEU A 17 -8.74 2.96 4.57
CA LEU A 17 -10.08 2.68 5.10
C LEU A 17 -11.19 3.14 4.14
N CYS A 18 -10.85 3.60 2.94
CA CYS A 18 -11.83 4.05 1.97
C CYS A 18 -12.78 2.89 1.57
N PRO A 19 -14.11 3.08 1.66
CA PRO A 19 -15.07 2.03 1.32
C PRO A 19 -15.10 1.71 -0.18
N GLU A 20 -14.66 2.65 -1.01
CA GLU A 20 -14.64 2.51 -2.47
C GLU A 20 -13.27 2.05 -2.99
N ALA A 21 -12.29 1.81 -2.12
CA ALA A 21 -10.95 1.42 -2.56
C ALA A 21 -10.95 0.08 -3.30
N ARG A 22 -10.17 0.00 -4.37
CA ARG A 22 -9.93 -1.23 -5.13
C ARG A 22 -8.49 -1.66 -4.98
N TRP A 23 -8.21 -2.94 -4.74
CA TRP A 23 -6.90 -3.45 -4.37
C TRP A 23 -6.26 -4.29 -5.49
N THR A 24 -5.00 -4.01 -5.86
CA THR A 24 -4.23 -4.79 -6.86
C THR A 24 -4.06 -6.22 -6.36
N GLY A 25 -4.36 -7.19 -7.23
CA GLY A 25 -4.32 -8.62 -6.88
C GLY A 25 -5.54 -9.12 -6.13
N LYS A 26 -6.51 -8.24 -5.79
CA LYS A 26 -7.79 -8.62 -5.17
C LYS A 26 -8.98 -8.20 -6.04
N ASP A 27 -9.10 -6.90 -6.34
CA ASP A 27 -10.22 -6.32 -7.10
C ASP A 27 -9.84 -6.00 -8.55
N VAL A 28 -8.54 -5.82 -8.83
CA VAL A 28 -7.96 -5.63 -10.18
C VAL A 28 -6.74 -6.53 -10.35
N HIS A 29 -6.29 -6.73 -11.60
CA HIS A 29 -5.15 -7.60 -11.90
C HIS A 29 -3.89 -7.25 -11.09
N GLY A 30 -3.20 -8.30 -10.63
CA GLY A 30 -2.05 -8.26 -9.72
C GLY A 30 -0.69 -8.43 -10.39
N GLY A 31 0.35 -8.59 -9.56
CA GLY A 31 1.74 -8.79 -10.00
C GLY A 31 2.10 -10.22 -10.43
N TYR A 32 1.17 -11.18 -10.42
CA TYR A 32 1.41 -12.53 -10.95
C TYR A 32 1.30 -12.55 -12.49
N ALA A 33 2.12 -11.71 -13.12
CA ALA A 33 2.22 -11.48 -14.55
C ALA A 33 3.59 -10.86 -14.86
N GLN A 34 3.99 -10.82 -16.13
CA GLN A 34 5.25 -10.17 -16.52
C GLN A 34 5.21 -8.64 -16.35
N TYR A 35 4.02 -8.05 -16.36
CA TYR A 35 3.79 -6.62 -16.21
C TYR A 35 2.50 -6.37 -15.42
N ALA A 36 2.46 -5.26 -14.68
CA ALA A 36 1.28 -4.81 -13.94
C ALA A 36 1.04 -3.33 -14.18
N VAL A 37 -0.24 -2.93 -14.24
CA VAL A 37 -0.64 -1.52 -14.29
C VAL A 37 -0.82 -1.01 -12.86
N VAL A 38 -0.15 0.09 -12.53
CA VAL A 38 -0.24 0.77 -11.24
C VAL A 38 -0.48 2.26 -11.51
N SER A 39 -1.30 2.90 -10.67
CA SER A 39 -1.46 4.37 -10.73
C SER A 39 -0.26 5.02 -10.04
N GLU A 40 0.22 6.12 -10.63
CA GLU A 40 1.42 6.82 -10.16
C GLU A 40 1.32 7.28 -8.70
N ASP A 41 0.12 7.65 -8.24
CA ASP A 41 -0.15 8.04 -6.85
C ASP A 41 0.19 6.95 -5.82
N TYR A 42 0.16 5.68 -6.25
CA TYR A 42 0.44 4.50 -5.41
C TYR A 42 1.74 3.79 -5.82
N ALA A 43 2.53 4.38 -6.71
CA ALA A 43 3.82 3.85 -7.14
C ALA A 43 4.94 4.46 -6.27
N HIS A 44 5.50 3.67 -5.35
CA HIS A 44 6.58 4.14 -4.48
C HIS A 44 7.95 3.75 -5.03
N PRO A 45 8.94 4.65 -5.04
CA PRO A 45 10.30 4.30 -5.42
C PRO A 45 10.90 3.33 -4.40
N ILE A 46 11.46 2.23 -4.89
CA ILE A 46 12.16 1.26 -4.04
C ILE A 46 13.57 1.78 -3.72
N PRO A 47 13.93 1.93 -2.43
CA PRO A 47 15.28 2.29 -2.04
C PRO A 47 16.31 1.27 -2.53
N ARG A 48 17.47 1.74 -3.02
CA ARG A 48 18.55 0.89 -3.58
C ARG A 48 19.15 -0.13 -2.60
N ILE A 49 18.83 -0.02 -1.32
CA ILE A 49 19.31 -0.95 -0.28
C ILE A 49 18.57 -2.29 -0.30
N PHE A 50 17.43 -2.38 -1.00
CA PHE A 50 16.64 -3.61 -1.13
C PHE A 50 16.73 -4.14 -2.55
N THR A 51 16.76 -5.47 -2.69
CA THR A 51 16.39 -6.11 -3.95
C THR A 51 14.86 -6.09 -4.16
N ASP A 52 14.40 -6.41 -5.36
CA ASP A 52 12.97 -6.47 -5.65
C ASP A 52 12.29 -7.57 -4.81
N GLU A 53 12.95 -8.71 -4.60
CA GLU A 53 12.46 -9.82 -3.78
C GLU A 53 12.35 -9.45 -2.30
N GLU A 54 13.28 -8.66 -1.79
CA GLU A 54 13.25 -8.15 -0.41
C GLU A 54 12.17 -7.07 -0.22
N ALA A 55 12.00 -6.20 -1.22
CA ALA A 55 11.03 -5.10 -1.17
C ALA A 55 9.58 -5.56 -1.35
N ALA A 56 9.33 -6.56 -2.21
CA ALA A 56 7.99 -7.04 -2.53
C ALA A 56 7.09 -7.33 -1.30
N PRO A 57 7.52 -8.11 -0.28
CA PRO A 57 6.68 -8.36 0.90
C PRO A 57 6.46 -7.11 1.78
N LEU A 58 7.34 -6.11 1.70
CA LEU A 58 7.20 -4.88 2.48
C LEU A 58 6.02 -4.02 2.04
N LEU A 59 5.66 -4.07 0.75
CA LEU A 59 4.57 -3.30 0.15
C LEU A 59 3.16 -3.74 0.60
N CYS A 60 3.05 -4.87 1.32
CA CYS A 60 1.78 -5.33 1.88
C CYS A 60 1.94 -5.78 3.34
N ALA A 61 2.65 -6.89 3.59
CA ALA A 61 2.80 -7.42 4.94
C ALA A 61 3.63 -6.47 5.83
N GLY A 62 4.72 -5.92 5.28
CA GLY A 62 5.59 -5.00 6.02
C GLY A 62 4.88 -3.72 6.46
N VAL A 63 4.18 -3.04 5.55
CA VAL A 63 3.45 -1.80 5.88
C VAL A 63 2.35 -2.04 6.91
N ILE A 64 1.65 -3.18 6.87
CA ILE A 64 0.65 -3.53 7.88
C ILE A 64 1.30 -3.80 9.23
N GLY A 65 2.39 -4.57 9.28
CA GLY A 65 3.14 -4.83 10.51
C GLY A 65 3.68 -3.54 11.14
N TYR A 66 4.27 -2.66 10.32
CA TYR A 66 4.76 -1.36 10.76
C TYR A 66 3.66 -0.46 11.30
N ARG A 67 2.50 -0.40 10.61
CA ARG A 67 1.34 0.37 11.08
C ARG A 67 0.82 -0.17 12.41
N ALA A 68 0.72 -1.49 12.56
CA ALA A 68 0.30 -2.11 13.80
C ALA A 68 1.26 -1.75 14.95
N LEU A 69 2.57 -1.82 14.72
CA LEU A 69 3.59 -1.40 15.70
C LEU A 69 3.43 0.07 16.08
N LYS A 70 3.31 0.98 15.10
CA LYS A 70 3.10 2.42 15.39
C LYS A 70 1.87 2.69 16.26
N LEU A 71 0.77 1.97 16.03
CA LEU A 71 -0.46 2.14 16.80
C LEU A 71 -0.33 1.71 18.27
N THR A 72 0.68 0.90 18.62
CA THR A 72 0.94 0.55 20.02
C THR A 72 1.44 1.73 20.86
N GLY A 73 1.99 2.77 20.21
CA GLY A 73 2.61 3.90 20.91
C GLY A 73 3.90 3.55 21.65
N LEU A 74 4.48 2.36 21.40
CA LEU A 74 5.79 1.99 21.93
C LEU A 74 6.84 3.00 21.49
N LYS A 75 7.68 3.40 22.44
CA LYS A 75 8.83 4.29 22.24
C LYS A 75 10.08 3.53 22.66
N ASP A 76 11.19 3.83 22.00
CA ASP A 76 12.52 3.32 22.35
C ASP A 76 12.93 3.75 23.77
#